data_AF-A0A350YEF8-F1
#
_entry.id   AF-A0A350YEF8-F1
#
_cell.length_a   1.000
_cell.length_b   1.000
_cell.length_c   1.000
_cell.angle_alpha   90.00
_cell.angle_beta   90.00
_cell.angle_gamma   90.00
#
_symmetry.space_group_name_H-M   'P 1'
#
loop_
_entity.id
_entity.type
_entity.pdbx_description
1 polymer ?
#
loop_
_entity_poly.entity_id
_entity_poly.type
_entity_poly.pdbx_seq_one_letter_code
_entity_poly.pdbx_strand_id
1 'polypeptide(L)'
;MIEERIKLLHDFRSALERWFNDEFIPKERSELRYFINRNLIAVRNAVREAGTLKLITIGPPSAVGGLVVRDADPFENLFEEFWGISPIPVAIDSIEQAIGVYEHMQSEPGLVSLFRKEVIDIESGIERALRPAFRANRPNSEKAVQDAIENILNALGVSFVRDREVAHVGGKAFKPDFTVGELDLALEVKLATESHGVSKIQEEIAADISAYRTKWRYLIFVIYDLGVIDDPYQLRREHIKLFGVPVVIVKH
;
A
#
# COMPACT_ATOMS: atom_id res chain seq x y z
N MET A 1 -5.65 18.49 -10.21
CA MET A 1 -5.66 17.32 -9.28
C MET A 1 -4.94 16.10 -9.86
N ILE A 2 -5.47 15.38 -10.86
CA ILE A 2 -4.75 14.24 -11.51
C ILE A 2 -3.94 14.69 -12.73
N GLU A 3 -4.51 15.56 -13.56
CA GLU A 3 -3.88 16.07 -14.79
C GLU A 3 -2.62 16.89 -14.50
N GLU A 4 -2.66 17.76 -13.49
CA GLU A 4 -1.49 18.50 -12.99
C GLU A 4 -0.39 17.56 -12.46
N ARG A 5 -0.78 16.41 -11.90
CA ARG A 5 0.16 15.41 -11.38
C ARG A 5 0.80 14.62 -12.53
N ILE A 6 0.02 14.20 -13.53
CA ILE A 6 0.53 13.60 -14.77
C ILE A 6 1.52 14.55 -15.43
N LYS A 7 1.14 15.83 -15.58
CA LYS A 7 2.02 16.86 -16.12
C LYS A 7 3.33 17.00 -15.33
N LEU A 8 3.25 17.11 -14.00
CA LEU A 8 4.43 17.17 -13.14
C LEU A 8 5.35 15.96 -13.34
N LEU A 9 4.79 14.76 -13.44
CA LEU A 9 5.56 13.53 -13.64
C LEU A 9 6.25 13.50 -15.01
N HIS A 10 5.57 13.94 -16.08
CA HIS A 10 6.21 14.10 -17.40
C HIS A 10 7.34 15.12 -17.37
N ASP A 11 7.08 16.31 -16.83
CA ASP A 11 8.09 17.39 -16.76
C ASP A 11 9.32 16.93 -15.95
N PHE A 12 9.10 16.20 -14.85
CA PHE A 12 10.17 15.67 -14.02
C PHE A 12 10.95 14.54 -14.70
N ARG A 13 10.26 13.61 -15.37
CA ARG A 13 10.88 12.55 -16.16
C ARG A 13 11.82 13.16 -17.21
N SER A 14 11.33 14.11 -18.00
CA SER A 14 12.14 14.77 -19.02
C SER A 14 13.34 15.51 -18.41
N ALA A 15 13.17 16.12 -17.22
CA ALA A 15 14.29 16.74 -16.52
C ALA A 15 15.34 15.71 -16.05
N LEU A 16 14.92 14.53 -15.59
CA LEU A 16 15.83 13.44 -15.21
C LEU A 16 16.56 12.84 -16.41
N GLU A 17 15.87 12.61 -17.53
CA GLU A 17 16.48 12.12 -18.76
C GLU A 17 17.55 13.09 -19.26
N ARG A 18 17.22 14.39 -19.29
CA ARG A 18 18.20 15.43 -19.63
C ARG A 18 19.38 15.47 -18.66
N TRP A 19 19.11 15.32 -17.36
CA TRP A 19 20.17 15.29 -16.35
C TRP A 19 21.09 14.09 -16.54
N PHE A 20 20.52 12.91 -16.76
CA PHE A 20 21.24 11.64 -16.89
C PHE A 20 22.08 11.56 -18.17
N ASN A 21 21.59 12.13 -19.27
CA ASN A 21 22.29 12.14 -20.55
C ASN A 21 23.26 13.32 -20.71
N ASP A 22 23.46 14.15 -19.67
CA ASP A 22 24.23 15.40 -19.73
C ASP A 22 23.74 16.37 -20.85
N GLU A 23 22.43 16.40 -21.12
CA GLU A 23 21.79 17.20 -22.17
C GLU A 23 21.42 18.61 -21.70
N PHE A 24 22.43 19.41 -21.34
CA PHE A 24 22.29 20.80 -20.92
C PHE A 24 23.59 21.58 -21.05
N ILE A 25 23.48 22.89 -21.30
CA ILE A 25 24.63 23.80 -21.23
C ILE A 25 24.94 24.18 -19.77
N PRO A 26 26.17 24.62 -19.42
CA PRO A 26 26.56 24.87 -18.02
C PRO A 26 25.64 25.82 -17.24
N LYS A 27 25.07 26.83 -17.90
CA LYS A 27 24.12 27.77 -17.29
C LYS A 27 22.80 27.08 -16.89
N GLU A 28 22.34 26.12 -17.68
CA GLU A 28 21.11 25.37 -17.45
C GLU A 28 21.27 24.26 -16.42
N ARG A 29 22.50 23.75 -16.19
CA ARG A 29 22.75 22.68 -15.21
C ARG A 29 22.21 23.01 -13.82
N SER A 30 22.45 24.24 -13.35
CA SER A 30 22.00 24.69 -12.03
C SER A 30 20.48 24.84 -11.96
N GLU A 31 19.86 25.30 -13.04
CA GLU A 31 18.40 25.46 -13.14
C GLU A 31 17.69 24.10 -13.20
N LEU A 32 18.24 23.16 -13.98
CA LEU A 32 17.74 21.80 -14.10
C LEU A 32 17.82 21.08 -12.75
N ARG A 33 18.96 21.18 -12.06
CA ARG A 33 19.12 20.60 -10.71
C ARG A 33 18.18 21.23 -9.71
N TYR A 34 17.97 22.56 -9.78
CA TYR A 34 17.01 23.25 -8.92
C TYR A 34 15.58 22.76 -9.15
N PHE A 35 15.16 22.61 -10.41
CA PHE A 35 13.85 22.08 -10.77
C PHE A 35 13.65 20.66 -10.23
N ILE A 36 14.63 19.77 -10.41
CA ILE A 36 14.58 18.40 -9.90
C ILE A 36 14.47 18.42 -8.37
N ASN A 37 15.34 19.13 -7.66
CA ASN A 37 15.30 19.16 -6.19
C ASN A 37 13.98 19.72 -5.64
N ARG A 38 13.45 20.79 -6.25
CA ARG A 38 12.20 21.43 -5.81
C ARG A 38 10.99 20.50 -5.90
N ASN A 39 10.96 19.63 -6.91
CA ASN A 39 9.81 18.77 -7.21
C ASN A 39 9.98 17.34 -6.67
N LEU A 40 11.17 16.98 -6.19
CA LEU A 40 11.55 15.62 -5.80
C LEU A 40 10.55 14.96 -4.84
N ILE A 41 10.17 15.67 -3.77
CA ILE A 41 9.25 15.14 -2.75
C ILE A 41 7.85 14.90 -3.34
N ALA A 42 7.34 15.84 -4.14
CA ALA A 42 6.02 15.73 -4.75
C ALA A 42 5.96 14.55 -5.73
N VAL A 43 6.99 14.39 -6.55
CA VAL A 43 7.11 13.28 -7.51
C VAL A 43 7.25 11.94 -6.80
N ARG A 44 8.12 11.83 -5.80
CA ARG A 44 8.26 10.62 -4.99
C ARG A 44 6.93 10.19 -4.36
N ASN A 45 6.19 11.14 -3.78
CA ASN A 45 4.88 10.84 -3.21
C ASN A 45 3.89 10.37 -4.27
N ALA A 46 3.87 11.00 -5.44
CA ALA A 46 3.01 10.57 -6.55
C ALA A 46 3.33 9.15 -7.03
N VAL A 47 4.62 8.79 -7.13
CA VAL A 47 5.06 7.43 -7.48
C VAL A 47 4.66 6.42 -6.40
N ARG A 48 4.82 6.76 -5.11
CA ARG A 48 4.40 5.91 -3.99
C ARG A 48 2.89 5.68 -3.96
N GLU A 49 2.11 6.74 -4.16
CA GLU A 49 0.65 6.66 -4.23
C GLU A 49 0.16 5.83 -5.42
N ALA A 50 0.90 5.85 -6.54
CA ALA A 50 0.63 4.99 -7.69
C ALA A 50 1.02 3.52 -7.44
N GLY A 51 1.82 3.24 -6.40
CA GLY A 51 2.32 1.90 -6.06
C GLY A 51 3.47 1.41 -6.95
N THR A 52 4.18 2.33 -7.63
CA THR A 52 5.17 1.99 -8.67
C THR A 52 6.62 2.28 -8.26
N LEU A 53 6.86 2.61 -6.99
CA LEU A 53 8.21 2.84 -6.46
C LEU A 53 9.03 1.54 -6.49
N LYS A 54 10.15 1.55 -7.21
CA LYS A 54 11.15 0.49 -7.22
C LYS A 54 12.30 0.84 -6.28
N LEU A 55 12.77 -0.15 -5.52
CA LEU A 55 13.93 -0.01 -4.64
C LEU A 55 15.16 -0.63 -5.31
N ILE A 56 16.33 -0.05 -5.05
CA ILE A 56 17.61 -0.51 -5.61
C ILE A 56 18.43 -1.29 -4.58
N THR A 57 18.98 -2.42 -5.02
CA THR A 57 20.01 -3.16 -4.28
C THR A 57 21.24 -3.28 -5.16
N ILE A 58 22.34 -2.65 -4.74
CA ILE A 58 23.56 -2.50 -5.52
C ILE A 58 24.76 -2.94 -4.68
N GLY A 59 25.54 -3.86 -5.21
CA GLY A 59 26.78 -4.35 -4.60
C GLY A 59 28.01 -3.99 -5.44
N PRO A 60 29.21 -3.94 -4.82
CA PRO A 60 30.46 -3.79 -5.56
C PRO A 60 30.72 -5.00 -6.47
N PRO A 61 31.54 -4.85 -7.52
CA PRO A 61 32.03 -5.97 -8.31
C PRO A 61 32.65 -7.05 -7.42
N SER A 62 32.41 -8.32 -7.74
CA SER A 62 32.76 -9.47 -6.90
C SER A 62 34.25 -9.56 -6.54
N ALA A 63 35.13 -8.97 -7.35
CA ALA A 63 36.58 -8.99 -7.15
C ALA A 63 37.10 -7.97 -6.11
N VAL A 64 36.35 -6.90 -5.82
CA VAL A 64 36.81 -5.80 -4.95
C VAL A 64 36.35 -5.99 -3.49
N GLY A 65 35.20 -6.66 -3.30
CA GLY A 65 34.54 -6.71 -1.98
C GLY A 65 34.03 -5.34 -1.54
N GLY A 66 33.19 -5.31 -0.51
CA GLY A 66 32.69 -4.04 0.06
C GLY A 66 31.22 -4.07 0.48
N LEU A 67 30.73 -2.92 0.91
CA LEU A 67 29.38 -2.76 1.42
C LEU A 67 28.34 -2.82 0.29
N VAL A 68 27.26 -3.55 0.54
CA VAL A 68 26.10 -3.64 -0.35
C VAL A 68 25.05 -2.63 0.11
N VAL A 69 24.58 -1.78 -0.81
CA VAL A 69 23.42 -0.93 -0.59
C VAL A 69 22.17 -1.77 -0.85
N ARG A 70 21.25 -1.83 0.11
CA ARG A 70 20.01 -2.59 0.02
C ARG A 70 18.81 -1.68 0.15
N ASP A 71 17.77 -2.01 -0.61
CA ASP A 71 16.44 -1.38 -0.53
C ASP A 71 16.49 0.15 -0.58
N ALA A 72 17.47 0.72 -1.28
CA ALA A 72 17.64 2.16 -1.35
C ALA A 72 16.57 2.77 -2.26
N ASP A 73 15.98 3.87 -1.79
CA ASP A 73 15.01 4.64 -2.55
C ASP A 73 15.76 5.50 -3.59
N PRO A 74 15.48 5.33 -4.89
CA PRO A 74 16.19 6.06 -5.94
C PRO A 74 15.91 7.57 -5.91
N PHE A 75 14.81 8.02 -5.28
CA PHE A 75 14.51 9.44 -5.12
C PHE A 75 15.27 10.07 -3.94
N GLU A 76 15.60 9.30 -2.90
CA GLU A 76 16.44 9.79 -1.79
C GLU A 76 17.92 9.85 -2.16
N ASN A 77 18.33 8.98 -3.10
CA ASN A 77 19.73 8.83 -3.53
C ASN A 77 19.95 9.36 -4.96
N LEU A 78 19.07 10.22 -5.47
CA LEU A 78 18.93 10.52 -6.89
C LEU A 78 20.22 10.96 -7.60
N PHE A 79 21.09 11.68 -6.90
CA PHE A 79 22.36 12.18 -7.42
C PHE A 79 23.59 11.41 -6.92
N GLU A 80 23.38 10.33 -6.18
CA GLU A 80 24.45 9.46 -5.70
C GLU A 80 24.85 8.47 -6.78
N GLU A 81 26.13 8.10 -6.80
CA GLU A 81 26.65 7.05 -7.67
C GLU A 81 27.18 5.90 -6.82
N PHE A 82 26.60 4.72 -7.00
CA PHE A 82 27.03 3.51 -6.31
C PHE A 82 27.88 2.68 -7.26
N TRP A 83 29.20 2.74 -7.11
CA TRP A 83 30.14 2.02 -7.99
C TRP A 83 29.97 2.38 -9.49
N GLY A 84 29.68 3.65 -9.78
CA GLY A 84 29.42 4.14 -11.15
C GLY A 84 28.01 3.81 -11.67
N ILE A 85 27.13 3.27 -10.81
CA ILE A 85 25.73 3.00 -11.15
C ILE A 85 24.88 4.14 -10.59
N SER A 86 24.17 4.83 -11.48
CA SER A 86 23.19 5.85 -11.12
C SER A 86 21.83 5.23 -10.81
N PRO A 87 21.10 5.73 -9.79
CA PRO A 87 19.72 5.33 -9.52
C PRO A 87 18.69 5.98 -10.47
N ILE A 88 19.10 6.97 -11.27
CA ILE A 88 18.18 7.75 -12.12
C ILE A 88 17.37 6.87 -13.10
N PRO A 89 17.94 5.87 -13.81
CA PRO A 89 17.15 5.00 -14.67
C PRO A 89 16.01 4.28 -13.96
N VAL A 90 16.21 3.89 -12.69
CA VAL A 90 15.18 3.24 -11.87
C VAL A 90 14.11 4.25 -11.45
N ALA A 91 14.51 5.47 -11.09
CA ALA A 91 13.56 6.56 -10.81
C ALA A 91 12.69 6.88 -12.04
N ILE A 92 13.29 6.95 -13.23
CA ILE A 92 12.58 7.20 -14.50
C ILE A 92 11.53 6.12 -14.75
N ASP A 93 11.91 4.84 -14.67
CA ASP A 93 10.97 3.74 -14.87
C ASP A 93 9.80 3.78 -13.85
N SER A 94 10.08 4.06 -12.57
CA SER A 94 9.04 4.24 -11.56
C SER A 94 8.07 5.38 -11.89
N ILE A 95 8.58 6.48 -12.47
CA ILE A 95 7.76 7.61 -12.93
C ILE A 95 6.92 7.22 -14.14
N GLU A 96 7.49 6.54 -15.13
CA GLU A 96 6.77 6.10 -16.33
C GLU A 96 5.58 5.19 -15.98
N GLN A 97 5.79 4.24 -15.06
CA GLN A 97 4.69 3.40 -14.57
C GLN A 97 3.64 4.21 -13.80
N ALA A 98 4.06 5.20 -12.99
CA ALA A 98 3.13 6.06 -12.27
C ALA A 98 2.26 6.87 -13.22
N ILE A 99 2.83 7.41 -14.30
CA ILE A 99 2.11 8.11 -15.36
C ILE A 99 1.02 7.20 -15.94
N GLY A 100 1.37 5.98 -16.36
CA GLY A 100 0.40 5.04 -16.93
C GLY A 100 -0.75 4.70 -15.96
N VAL A 101 -0.47 4.60 -14.66
CA VAL A 101 -1.50 4.43 -13.62
C VAL A 101 -2.45 5.64 -13.58
N TYR A 102 -1.93 6.86 -13.58
CA TYR A 102 -2.75 8.07 -13.51
C TYR A 102 -3.50 8.35 -14.82
N GLU A 103 -2.91 8.07 -15.97
CA GLU A 103 -3.57 8.15 -17.27
C GLU A 103 -4.74 7.16 -17.35
N HIS A 104 -4.54 5.92 -16.88
CA HIS A 104 -5.63 4.95 -16.80
C HIS A 104 -6.74 5.39 -15.83
N MET A 105 -6.38 6.00 -14.70
CA MET A 105 -7.37 6.62 -13.79
C MET A 105 -8.14 7.78 -14.46
N GLN A 106 -7.52 8.48 -15.41
CA GLN A 106 -8.13 9.59 -16.14
C GLN A 106 -9.01 9.11 -17.31
N SER A 107 -8.58 8.08 -18.04
CA SER A 107 -9.26 7.56 -19.24
C SER A 107 -10.33 6.53 -18.93
N GLU A 108 -10.16 5.74 -17.87
CA GLU A 108 -11.11 4.72 -17.41
C GLU A 108 -11.47 4.89 -15.92
N PRO A 109 -11.92 6.09 -15.50
CA PRO A 109 -12.26 6.36 -14.10
C PRO A 109 -13.36 5.43 -13.58
N GLY A 110 -14.22 4.91 -14.47
CA GLY A 110 -15.28 3.98 -14.13
C GLY A 110 -14.77 2.68 -13.51
N LEU A 111 -13.73 2.06 -14.06
CA LEU A 111 -13.23 0.77 -13.57
C LEU A 111 -12.55 0.91 -12.20
N VAL A 112 -11.68 1.91 -12.05
CA VAL A 112 -11.04 2.22 -10.76
C VAL A 112 -12.05 2.71 -9.72
N SER A 113 -13.05 3.49 -10.15
CA SER A 113 -14.15 3.92 -9.27
C SER A 113 -15.05 2.76 -8.88
N LEU A 114 -15.30 1.78 -9.76
CA LEU A 114 -16.09 0.59 -9.45
C LEU A 114 -15.34 -0.30 -8.47
N PHE A 115 -14.05 -0.57 -8.69
CA PHE A 115 -13.23 -1.35 -7.75
C PHE A 115 -13.15 -0.68 -6.37
N ARG A 116 -12.90 0.64 -6.31
CA ARG A 116 -12.92 1.37 -5.03
C ARG A 116 -14.32 1.35 -4.40
N LYS A 117 -15.37 1.49 -5.20
CA LYS A 117 -16.74 1.44 -4.70
C LYS A 117 -17.07 0.06 -4.12
N GLU A 118 -16.68 -1.02 -4.77
CA GLU A 118 -16.90 -2.39 -4.29
C GLU A 118 -16.15 -2.66 -2.97
N VAL A 119 -14.90 -2.21 -2.86
CA VAL A 119 -14.14 -2.23 -1.59
C VAL A 119 -14.85 -1.41 -0.51
N ILE A 120 -15.33 -0.20 -0.83
CA ILE A 120 -16.09 0.66 0.10
C ILE A 120 -17.43 0.00 0.49
N ASP A 121 -18.10 -0.67 -0.44
CA ASP A 121 -19.37 -1.36 -0.22
C ASP A 121 -19.17 -2.57 0.70
N ILE A 122 -18.04 -3.30 0.58
CA ILE A 122 -17.62 -4.34 1.52
C ILE A 122 -17.35 -3.75 2.90
N GLU A 123 -16.50 -2.73 3.03
CA GLU A 123 -16.19 -2.06 4.30
C GLU A 123 -17.47 -1.60 5.01
N SER A 124 -18.33 -0.90 4.28
CA SER A 124 -19.59 -0.36 4.78
C SER A 124 -20.60 -1.47 5.12
N GLY A 125 -20.62 -2.56 4.34
CA GLY A 125 -21.44 -3.73 4.59
C GLY A 125 -21.05 -4.42 5.91
N ILE A 126 -19.74 -4.63 6.12
CA ILE A 126 -19.20 -5.20 7.35
C ILE A 126 -19.49 -4.28 8.54
N GLU A 127 -19.21 -2.98 8.43
CA GLU A 127 -19.45 -2.02 9.51
C GLU A 127 -20.93 -2.00 9.96
N ARG A 128 -21.86 -2.08 9.00
CA ARG A 128 -23.30 -2.08 9.31
C ARG A 128 -23.82 -3.40 9.86
N ALA A 129 -23.33 -4.54 9.36
CA ALA A 129 -23.94 -5.84 9.60
C ALA A 129 -23.25 -6.66 10.70
N LEU A 130 -21.95 -6.42 10.96
CA LEU A 130 -21.17 -7.28 11.87
C LEU A 130 -21.59 -7.16 13.34
N ARG A 131 -21.90 -5.95 13.83
CA ARG A 131 -22.43 -5.79 15.20
C ARG A 131 -23.79 -6.47 15.37
N PRO A 132 -24.79 -6.24 14.48
CA PRO A 132 -26.05 -6.98 14.51
C PRO A 132 -25.93 -8.50 14.55
N ALA A 133 -24.94 -9.08 13.84
CA ALA A 133 -24.72 -10.53 13.80
C ALA A 133 -24.44 -11.15 15.18
N PHE A 134 -23.94 -10.36 16.13
CA PHE A 134 -23.61 -10.80 17.49
C PHE A 134 -24.51 -10.21 18.58
N ARG A 135 -25.72 -9.73 18.22
CA ARG A 135 -26.68 -9.20 19.22
C ARG A 135 -27.07 -10.23 20.28
N ALA A 136 -27.28 -11.48 19.87
CA ALA A 136 -27.74 -12.52 20.78
C ALA A 136 -26.59 -13.14 21.58
N ASN A 137 -25.44 -13.33 20.94
CA ASN A 137 -24.27 -13.97 21.53
C ASN A 137 -23.02 -13.19 21.16
N ARG A 138 -22.26 -12.78 22.18
CA ARG A 138 -20.95 -12.16 22.01
C ARG A 138 -19.98 -13.16 21.36
N PRO A 139 -19.14 -12.75 20.39
CA PRO A 139 -18.15 -13.65 19.83
C PRO A 139 -17.11 -14.00 20.89
N ASN A 140 -16.70 -15.26 20.89
CA ASN A 140 -15.70 -15.79 21.83
C ASN A 140 -14.36 -16.15 21.13
N SER A 141 -14.29 -15.96 19.82
CA SER A 141 -13.13 -16.29 19.00
C SER A 141 -13.15 -15.49 17.70
N GLU A 142 -11.98 -15.28 17.12
CA GLU A 142 -11.83 -14.67 15.79
C GLU A 142 -12.58 -15.46 14.72
N LYS A 143 -12.54 -16.80 14.81
CA LYS A 143 -13.30 -17.68 13.92
C LYS A 143 -14.80 -17.36 13.90
N ALA A 144 -15.41 -17.07 15.05
CA ALA A 144 -16.82 -16.68 15.08
C ALA A 144 -17.05 -15.37 14.30
N VAL A 145 -16.13 -14.40 14.42
CA VAL A 145 -16.18 -13.13 13.67
C VAL A 145 -15.99 -13.38 12.17
N GLN A 146 -15.06 -14.25 11.79
CA GLN A 146 -14.87 -14.67 10.40
C GLN A 146 -16.13 -15.33 9.84
N ASP A 147 -16.78 -16.23 10.57
CA ASP A 147 -18.02 -16.89 10.13
C ASP A 147 -19.15 -15.85 9.91
N ALA A 148 -19.22 -14.80 10.74
CA ALA A 148 -20.16 -13.70 10.52
C ALA A 148 -19.81 -12.86 9.29
N ILE A 149 -18.52 -12.57 9.06
CA ILE A 149 -18.06 -11.85 7.86
C ILE A 149 -18.33 -12.66 6.60
N GLU A 150 -18.14 -13.97 6.62
CA GLU A 150 -18.46 -14.86 5.51
C GLU A 150 -19.93 -14.73 5.09
N ASN A 151 -20.84 -14.73 6.07
CA ASN A 151 -22.27 -14.53 5.82
C ASN A 151 -22.58 -13.13 5.23
N ILE A 152 -21.86 -12.10 5.68
CA ILE A 152 -22.01 -10.73 5.17
C ILE A 152 -21.53 -10.65 3.71
N LEU A 153 -20.35 -11.19 3.40
CA LEU A 153 -19.79 -11.20 2.04
C LEU A 153 -20.72 -11.96 1.07
N ASN A 154 -21.24 -13.12 1.50
CA ASN A 154 -22.24 -13.88 0.75
C ASN A 154 -23.52 -13.06 0.50
N ALA A 155 -24.02 -12.34 1.50
CA ALA A 155 -25.21 -11.49 1.37
C ALA A 155 -24.99 -10.28 0.44
N LEU A 156 -23.75 -9.80 0.33
CA LEU A 156 -23.35 -8.75 -0.62
C LEU A 156 -23.13 -9.29 -2.04
N GLY A 157 -23.14 -10.62 -2.23
CA GLY A 157 -22.88 -11.26 -3.54
C GLY A 157 -21.41 -11.20 -3.96
N VAL A 158 -20.49 -11.03 -3.01
CA VAL A 158 -19.05 -10.95 -3.28
C VAL A 158 -18.48 -12.35 -3.48
N SER A 159 -17.70 -12.55 -4.54
CA SER A 159 -17.00 -13.82 -4.78
C SER A 159 -15.66 -13.82 -4.05
N PHE A 160 -15.54 -14.60 -2.96
CA PHE A 160 -14.34 -14.65 -2.13
C PHE A 160 -13.78 -16.07 -1.97
N VAL A 161 -12.53 -16.15 -1.50
CA VAL A 161 -11.87 -17.38 -1.07
C VAL A 161 -11.48 -17.23 0.40
N ARG A 162 -11.87 -18.18 1.24
CA ARG A 162 -11.51 -18.22 2.67
C ARG A 162 -10.35 -19.17 2.91
N ASP A 163 -9.38 -18.77 3.73
CA ASP A 163 -8.38 -19.66 4.34
C ASP A 163 -7.54 -20.52 3.37
N ARG A 164 -7.35 -20.07 2.12
CA ARG A 164 -6.70 -20.88 1.08
C ARG A 164 -5.50 -20.22 0.42
N GLU A 165 -5.58 -18.93 0.12
CA GLU A 165 -4.50 -18.24 -0.57
C GLU A 165 -3.35 -17.87 0.37
N VAL A 166 -2.13 -17.87 -0.16
CA VAL A 166 -0.93 -17.54 0.61
C VAL A 166 -0.08 -16.49 -0.11
N ALA A 167 0.57 -15.64 0.68
CA ALA A 167 1.71 -14.82 0.28
C ALA A 167 2.99 -15.42 0.87
N HIS A 168 4.07 -15.41 0.09
CA HIS A 168 5.36 -15.98 0.49
C HIS A 168 6.38 -14.88 0.74
N VAL A 169 6.89 -14.77 1.98
CA VAL A 169 7.93 -13.81 2.35
C VAL A 169 9.03 -14.52 3.14
N GLY A 170 10.26 -14.48 2.62
CA GLY A 170 11.44 -15.01 3.31
C GLY A 170 11.31 -16.49 3.75
N GLY A 171 10.60 -17.32 2.97
CA GLY A 171 10.35 -18.73 3.28
C GLY A 171 9.17 -19.01 4.21
N LYS A 172 8.49 -17.97 4.72
CA LYS A 172 7.25 -18.10 5.48
C LYS A 172 6.04 -17.89 4.58
N ALA A 173 4.97 -18.64 4.84
CA ALA A 173 3.67 -18.47 4.19
C ALA A 173 2.75 -17.70 5.15
N PHE A 174 2.16 -16.61 4.65
CA PHE A 174 1.18 -15.80 5.34
C PHE A 174 -0.15 -15.96 4.63
N LYS A 175 -1.22 -16.14 5.40
CA LYS A 175 -2.52 -16.51 4.86
C LYS A 175 -3.57 -15.55 5.42
N PRO A 176 -4.14 -14.67 4.59
CA PRO A 176 -5.28 -13.86 5.02
C PRO A 176 -6.51 -14.74 5.25
N ASP A 177 -7.40 -14.26 6.10
CA ASP A 177 -8.66 -14.93 6.38
C ASP A 177 -9.53 -15.04 5.11
N PHE A 178 -9.59 -13.96 4.33
CA PHE A 178 -10.34 -13.90 3.07
C PHE A 178 -9.56 -13.19 1.97
N THR A 179 -9.75 -13.63 0.73
CA THR A 179 -9.31 -12.93 -0.48
C THR A 179 -10.46 -12.74 -1.45
N VAL A 180 -10.48 -11.58 -2.13
CA VAL A 180 -11.44 -11.28 -3.21
C VAL A 180 -10.61 -11.01 -4.47
N GLY A 181 -10.46 -12.05 -5.29
CA GLY A 181 -9.51 -12.05 -6.41
C GLY A 181 -9.81 -10.98 -7.46
N GLU A 182 -11.08 -10.73 -7.76
CA GLU A 182 -11.50 -9.69 -8.71
C GLU A 182 -11.15 -8.28 -8.24
N LEU A 183 -11.04 -8.06 -6.93
CA LEU A 183 -10.69 -6.78 -6.32
C LEU A 183 -9.20 -6.64 -6.00
N ASP A 184 -8.40 -7.69 -6.19
CA ASP A 184 -7.01 -7.77 -5.67
C ASP A 184 -6.93 -7.39 -4.18
N LEU A 185 -7.87 -7.94 -3.40
CA LEU A 185 -8.11 -7.59 -2.00
C LEU A 185 -7.81 -8.78 -1.07
N ALA A 186 -7.07 -8.52 0.00
CA ALA A 186 -7.00 -9.40 1.17
C ALA A 186 -7.70 -8.76 2.38
N LEU A 187 -8.42 -9.57 3.14
CA LEU A 187 -9.13 -9.17 4.35
C LEU A 187 -8.68 -10.04 5.52
N GLU A 188 -8.32 -9.37 6.62
CA GLU A 188 -7.86 -10.00 7.86
C GLU A 188 -8.77 -9.59 9.03
N VAL A 189 -9.09 -10.52 9.91
CA VAL A 189 -10.00 -10.34 11.03
C VAL A 189 -9.26 -10.50 12.35
N LYS A 190 -9.47 -9.55 13.28
CA LYS A 190 -8.94 -9.62 14.64
C LYS A 190 -10.06 -9.43 15.67
N LEU A 191 -9.96 -10.11 16.81
CA LEU A 191 -10.89 -9.96 17.94
C LEU A 191 -10.19 -9.28 19.12
N ALA A 192 -10.51 -8.01 19.37
CA ALA A 192 -9.92 -7.28 20.48
C ALA A 192 -10.55 -7.71 21.81
N THR A 193 -9.73 -8.23 22.70
CA THR A 193 -10.10 -8.68 24.05
C THR A 193 -9.10 -8.15 25.08
N GLU A 194 -9.36 -8.34 26.38
CA GLU A 194 -8.41 -7.92 27.42
C GLU A 194 -7.03 -8.60 27.28
N SER A 195 -7.01 -9.87 26.85
CA SER A 195 -5.77 -10.62 26.63
C SER A 195 -5.13 -10.35 25.25
N HIS A 196 -5.92 -9.88 24.28
CA HIS A 196 -5.53 -9.50 22.92
C HIS A 196 -5.86 -8.03 22.67
N GLY A 197 -5.16 -7.16 23.39
CA GLY A 197 -5.39 -5.72 23.35
C GLY A 197 -4.74 -5.02 22.15
N VAL A 198 -4.92 -3.69 22.10
CA VAL A 198 -4.57 -2.84 20.95
C VAL A 198 -3.13 -2.98 20.48
N SER A 199 -2.15 -3.01 21.39
CA SER A 199 -0.72 -3.12 21.01
C SER A 199 -0.43 -4.41 20.24
N LYS A 200 -0.94 -5.55 20.72
CA LYS A 200 -0.72 -6.85 20.06
C LYS A 200 -1.37 -6.88 18.69
N ILE A 201 -2.60 -6.36 18.60
CA ILE A 201 -3.32 -6.26 17.33
C ILE A 201 -2.55 -5.37 16.34
N GLN A 202 -2.03 -4.22 16.77
CA GLN A 202 -1.23 -3.36 15.89
C GLN A 202 0.06 -4.02 15.41
N GLU A 203 0.75 -4.77 16.27
CA GLU A 203 1.96 -5.52 15.90
C GLU A 203 1.65 -6.61 14.86
N GLU A 204 0.58 -7.38 15.06
CA GLU A 204 0.12 -8.40 14.10
C GLU A 204 -0.27 -7.77 12.77
N ILE A 205 -1.08 -6.71 12.79
CA ILE A 205 -1.52 -6.01 11.59
C ILE A 205 -0.32 -5.44 10.81
N ALA A 206 0.67 -4.86 11.49
CA ALA A 206 1.87 -4.34 10.81
C ALA A 206 2.67 -5.46 10.12
N ALA A 207 2.77 -6.64 10.74
CA ALA A 207 3.40 -7.81 10.14
C ALA A 207 2.61 -8.33 8.94
N ASP A 208 1.28 -8.43 9.09
CA ASP A 208 0.35 -8.88 8.05
C ASP A 208 0.38 -7.93 6.85
N ILE A 209 0.39 -6.61 7.06
CA ILE A 209 0.54 -5.60 5.99
C ILE A 209 1.82 -5.81 5.21
N SER A 210 2.95 -6.01 5.91
CA SER A 210 4.25 -6.23 5.27
C SER A 210 4.23 -7.48 4.38
N ALA A 211 3.59 -8.55 4.85
CA ALA A 211 3.47 -9.79 4.09
C ALA A 211 2.48 -9.68 2.93
N TYR A 212 1.26 -9.21 3.18
CA TYR A 212 0.16 -9.21 2.22
C TYR A 212 0.38 -8.23 1.07
N ARG A 213 1.08 -7.11 1.30
CA ARG A 213 1.45 -6.16 0.23
C ARG A 213 2.34 -6.74 -0.86
N THR A 214 2.99 -7.87 -0.60
CA THR A 214 3.77 -8.55 -1.63
C THR A 214 2.90 -9.20 -2.71
N LYS A 215 1.59 -9.36 -2.46
CA LYS A 215 0.67 -10.08 -3.34
C LYS A 215 -0.62 -9.33 -3.66
N TRP A 216 -1.24 -8.65 -2.69
CA TRP A 216 -2.52 -7.96 -2.88
C TRP A 216 -2.38 -6.44 -2.81
N ARG A 217 -2.99 -5.73 -3.75
CA ARG A 217 -2.99 -4.26 -3.80
C ARG A 217 -3.82 -3.62 -2.70
N TYR A 218 -4.97 -4.18 -2.38
CA TYR A 218 -5.88 -3.65 -1.37
C TYR A 218 -5.91 -4.56 -0.15
N LEU A 219 -5.95 -3.95 1.03
CA LEU A 219 -6.01 -4.64 2.31
C LEU A 219 -7.14 -4.03 3.13
N ILE A 220 -7.95 -4.86 3.78
CA ILE A 220 -8.91 -4.43 4.81
C ILE A 220 -8.60 -5.20 6.09
N PHE A 221 -8.46 -4.48 7.20
CA PHE A 221 -8.42 -5.09 8.53
C PHE A 221 -9.75 -4.86 9.23
N VAL A 222 -10.36 -5.92 9.75
CA VAL A 222 -11.58 -5.84 10.54
C VAL A 222 -11.27 -6.19 11.99
N ILE A 223 -11.48 -5.24 12.89
CA ILE A 223 -11.31 -5.46 14.33
C ILE A 223 -12.70 -5.46 14.97
N TYR A 224 -13.09 -6.60 15.55
CA TYR A 224 -14.26 -6.65 16.41
C TYR A 224 -13.83 -6.37 17.85
N ASP A 225 -14.31 -5.27 18.44
CA ASP A 225 -13.86 -4.78 19.74
C ASP A 225 -14.81 -5.23 20.86
N LEU A 226 -14.27 -6.00 21.82
CA LEU A 226 -14.97 -6.39 23.05
C LEU A 226 -14.84 -5.32 24.17
N GLY A 227 -14.58 -4.07 23.82
CA GLY A 227 -14.58 -2.95 24.77
C GLY A 227 -13.19 -2.57 25.28
N VAL A 228 -12.13 -2.98 24.59
CA VAL A 228 -10.74 -2.67 24.94
C VAL A 228 -10.15 -1.52 24.13
N ILE A 229 -10.81 -1.11 23.05
CA ILE A 229 -10.42 0.08 22.28
C ILE A 229 -11.17 1.30 22.82
N ASP A 230 -10.42 2.22 23.43
CA ASP A 230 -10.97 3.46 24.01
C ASP A 230 -11.46 4.43 22.93
N ASP A 231 -10.59 4.79 21.98
CA ASP A 231 -10.91 5.69 20.86
C ASP A 231 -10.71 4.98 19.51
N PRO A 232 -11.76 4.33 18.96
CA PRO A 232 -11.67 3.68 17.65
C PRO A 232 -11.46 4.67 16.51
N TYR A 233 -11.87 5.95 16.65
CA TYR A 233 -11.67 6.95 15.60
C TYR A 233 -10.21 7.36 15.52
N GLN A 234 -9.55 7.55 16.67
CA GLN A 234 -8.12 7.80 16.71
C GLN A 234 -7.33 6.64 16.11
N LEU A 235 -7.65 5.40 16.51
CA LEU A 235 -6.98 4.21 15.99
C LEU A 235 -7.14 4.07 14.46
N ARG A 236 -8.33 4.32 13.92
CA ARG A 236 -8.57 4.37 12.46
C ARG A 236 -7.69 5.42 11.77
N ARG A 237 -7.64 6.64 12.30
CA ARG A 237 -6.84 7.74 11.71
C ARG A 237 -5.34 7.43 11.75
N GLU A 238 -4.85 6.91 12.86
CA GLU A 238 -3.44 6.55 13.02
C GLU A 238 -3.06 5.41 12.08
N HIS A 239 -3.90 4.39 11.96
CA HIS A 239 -3.68 3.26 11.06
C HIS A 239 -3.61 3.69 9.60
N ILE A 240 -4.56 4.52 9.15
CA ILE A 240 -4.55 5.10 7.80
C ILE A 240 -3.29 5.96 7.60
N LYS A 241 -2.90 6.77 8.59
CA LYS A 241 -1.73 7.64 8.49
C LYS A 241 -0.40 6.87 8.42
N LEU A 242 -0.26 5.82 9.23
CA LEU A 242 0.98 5.04 9.34
C LEU A 242 1.13 4.07 8.18
N PHE A 243 0.04 3.40 7.82
CA PHE A 243 0.11 2.29 6.87
C PHE A 243 -0.56 2.59 5.55
N GLY A 244 -1.48 3.56 5.45
CA GLY A 244 -2.27 3.79 4.23
C GLY A 244 -3.28 2.67 3.97
N VAL A 245 -3.71 1.97 5.02
CA VAL A 245 -4.63 0.83 4.94
C VAL A 245 -5.87 1.12 5.80
N PRO A 246 -7.09 0.94 5.28
CA PRO A 246 -8.32 1.09 6.07
C PRO A 246 -8.43 0.01 7.16
N VAL A 247 -9.00 0.40 8.30
CA VAL A 247 -9.35 -0.53 9.38
C VAL A 247 -10.80 -0.29 9.78
N VAL A 248 -11.61 -1.35 9.74
CA VAL A 248 -13.01 -1.35 10.14
C VAL A 248 -13.08 -1.81 11.58
N ILE A 249 -13.37 -0.91 12.50
CA ILE A 249 -13.47 -1.22 13.94
C ILE A 249 -14.93 -1.27 14.36
N VAL A 250 -15.42 -2.45 14.70
CA VAL A 250 -16.81 -2.68 15.11
C VAL A 250 -16.84 -2.97 16.60
N LYS A 251 -17.33 -2.02 17.40
CA LYS A 251 -17.46 -2.19 18.85
C LYS A 251 -18.73 -2.97 19.18
N HIS A 252 -18.60 -3.97 20.06
CA HIS A 252 -19.73 -4.72 20.61
C HIS A 252 -20.71 -3.78 21.32
#